data_AF-A0A0K8RD02-F1
#
_entry.id   AF-A0A0K8RD02-F1
#
_cell.length_a   1.000
_cell.length_b   1.000
_cell.length_c   1.000
_cell.angle_alpha   90.00
_cell.angle_beta   90.00
_cell.angle_gamma   90.00
#
_symmetry.space_group_name_H-M   'P 1'
#
loop_
_entity.id
_entity.type
_entity.pdbx_description
1 polymer ?
#
loop_
_entity_poly.entity_id
_entity_poly.type
_entity_poly.pdbx_seq_one_letter_code
_entity_poly.pdbx_strand_id
1 'polypeptide(L)'
;MWGLIILAMSPNFNEAKKFHEASLVSSLNVWSEHLRSHKWALGDRLTYVDFLLYESLDWNRHFKPDAFLVHPPILDYLKRFEELPNIKEYFASSKYSKWPILAPNFHWGFKKE
;
A
#
# COMPACT_ATOMS: atom_id res chain seq x y z
N MET A 1 -0.61 -4.87 5.96
CA MET A 1 0.71 -4.25 6.09
C MET A 1 1.80 -5.30 5.94
N TRP A 2 2.07 -6.17 6.93
CA TRP A 2 3.16 -7.17 6.87
C TRP A 2 2.94 -8.38 5.96
N GLY A 3 1.70 -8.70 5.57
CA GLY A 3 1.39 -9.89 4.77
C GLY A 3 2.17 -9.99 3.45
N LEU A 4 2.39 -8.85 2.78
CA LEU A 4 3.15 -8.79 1.53
C LEU A 4 4.65 -9.08 1.73
N ILE A 5 5.22 -8.63 2.85
CA ILE A 5 6.61 -8.95 3.21
C ILE A 5 6.73 -10.44 3.50
N ILE A 6 5.81 -11.00 4.28
CA ILE A 6 5.79 -12.44 4.62
C ILE A 6 5.67 -13.28 3.35
N LEU A 7 4.78 -12.88 2.43
CA LEU A 7 4.68 -13.48 1.11
C LEU A 7 6.02 -13.44 0.39
N ALA A 8 6.65 -12.27 0.31
CA ALA A 8 7.89 -12.07 -0.44
C ALA A 8 9.10 -12.82 0.16
N MET A 9 9.02 -13.26 1.42
CA MET A 9 10.01 -14.14 2.07
C MET A 9 9.70 -15.64 1.93
N SER A 10 8.49 -16.00 1.48
CA SER A 10 8.03 -17.37 1.53
C SER A 10 8.72 -18.24 0.47
N PRO A 11 9.34 -19.37 0.86
CA PRO A 11 9.94 -20.30 -0.10
C PRO A 11 8.90 -20.91 -1.04
N ASN A 12 7.64 -20.99 -0.60
CA ASN A 12 6.49 -21.44 -1.40
C ASN A 12 5.70 -20.23 -1.94
N PHE A 13 6.40 -19.31 -2.63
CA PHE A 13 5.85 -18.02 -3.06
C PHE A 13 4.50 -18.13 -3.77
N ASN A 14 4.35 -19.07 -4.72
CA ASN A 14 3.12 -19.20 -5.51
C ASN A 14 1.87 -19.58 -4.68
N GLU A 15 2.04 -20.41 -3.65
CA GLU A 15 0.93 -20.80 -2.76
C GLU A 15 0.61 -19.67 -1.78
N ALA A 16 1.64 -19.09 -1.17
CA ALA A 16 1.51 -17.94 -0.29
C ALA A 16 0.86 -16.74 -1.02
N LYS A 17 1.13 -16.58 -2.33
CA LYS A 17 0.59 -15.51 -3.17
C LYS A 17 -0.93 -15.56 -3.20
N LYS A 18 -1.51 -16.75 -3.44
CA LYS A 18 -2.97 -16.95 -3.50
C LYS A 18 -3.62 -16.60 -2.17
N PHE A 19 -3.01 -17.02 -1.06
CA PHE A 19 -3.51 -16.70 0.28
C PHE A 19 -3.44 -15.20 0.57
N HIS A 20 -2.31 -14.56 0.25
CA HIS A 20 -2.14 -13.12 0.43
C HIS A 20 -3.13 -12.32 -0.41
N GLU A 21 -3.37 -12.69 -1.67
CA GLU A 21 -4.36 -12.04 -2.53
C GLU A 21 -5.78 -12.12 -1.95
N ALA A 22 -6.20 -13.27 -1.43
CA ALA A 22 -7.50 -13.42 -0.76
C ALA A 22 -7.60 -12.57 0.51
N SER A 23 -6.54 -12.58 1.35
CA SER A 23 -6.46 -11.78 2.57
C SER A 23 -6.43 -10.28 2.30
N LEU A 24 -5.76 -9.87 1.21
CA LEU A 24 -5.70 -8.48 0.76
C LEU A 24 -7.10 -7.97 0.41
N VAL A 25 -7.88 -8.70 -0.38
CA VAL A 25 -9.25 -8.29 -0.73
C VAL A 25 -10.11 -8.09 0.53
N SER A 26 -10.05 -9.03 1.48
CA SER A 26 -10.76 -8.89 2.76
C SER A 26 -10.33 -7.63 3.52
N SER A 27 -9.02 -7.39 3.60
CA SER A 27 -8.47 -6.20 4.27
C SER A 27 -8.89 -4.89 3.58
N LEU A 28 -8.89 -4.85 2.25
CA LEU A 28 -9.30 -3.67 1.49
C LEU A 28 -10.79 -3.37 1.68
N ASN A 29 -11.65 -4.38 1.83
CA ASN A 29 -13.06 -4.13 2.17
C ASN A 29 -13.20 -3.39 3.51
N VAL A 30 -12.49 -3.86 4.54
CA VAL A 30 -12.52 -3.23 5.88
C VAL A 30 -12.01 -1.79 5.82
N TRP A 31 -10.87 -1.57 5.17
CA TRP A 31 -10.31 -0.22 5.04
C TRP A 31 -11.17 0.69 4.18
N SER A 32 -11.75 0.16 3.10
CA SER A 32 -12.63 0.94 2.23
C SER A 32 -13.87 1.39 2.98
N GLU A 33 -14.44 0.57 3.87
CA GLU A 33 -15.57 0.97 4.69
C GLU A 33 -15.15 2.02 5.73
N HIS A 34 -14.04 1.79 6.43
CA HIS A 34 -13.52 2.72 7.44
C HIS A 34 -13.22 4.11 6.86
N LEU A 35 -12.63 4.17 5.67
CA LEU A 35 -12.25 5.42 5.00
C LEU A 35 -13.41 6.14 4.29
N ARG A 36 -14.62 5.55 4.26
CA ARG A 36 -15.82 6.28 3.77
C ARG A 36 -16.20 7.42 4.71
N SER A 37 -16.07 7.20 6.02
CA SER A 37 -16.50 8.16 7.05
C SER A 37 -15.34 8.94 7.66
N HIS A 38 -14.08 8.55 7.41
CA HIS A 38 -12.90 9.19 7.99
C HIS A 38 -11.97 9.70 6.90
N LYS A 39 -11.55 10.96 7.03
CA LYS A 39 -10.61 11.59 6.10
C LYS A 39 -9.21 10.95 6.15
N TRP A 40 -8.79 10.56 7.34
CA TRP A 40 -7.51 9.94 7.70
C TRP A 40 -7.76 8.72 8.57
N ALA A 41 -6.74 7.89 8.80
CA ALA A 41 -6.86 6.61 9.50
C ALA A 41 -7.51 6.74 10.88
N LEU A 42 -7.23 7.82 11.61
CA LEU A 42 -7.75 8.09 12.96
C LEU A 42 -8.77 9.24 13.02
N GLY A 43 -9.38 9.63 11.89
CA GLY A 43 -10.40 10.68 11.83
C GLY A 43 -10.02 11.85 10.92
N ASP A 44 -10.21 13.08 11.37
CA ASP A 44 -10.06 14.27 10.50
C ASP A 44 -8.65 14.87 10.50
N ARG A 45 -7.80 14.43 11.42
CA ARG A 45 -6.42 14.91 11.57
C ARG A 45 -5.44 13.89 11.00
N LEU A 46 -4.51 14.39 10.19
CA LEU A 46 -3.37 13.61 9.70
C LEU A 46 -2.44 13.27 10.88
N THR A 47 -2.06 11.99 10.97
CA THR A 47 -1.16 11.45 12.00
C THR A 47 -0.05 10.61 11.35
N TYR A 48 0.94 10.18 12.15
CA TYR A 48 1.99 9.29 11.64
C TYR A 48 1.43 7.93 11.16
N VAL A 49 0.28 7.49 11.67
CA VAL A 49 -0.37 6.24 11.26
C VAL A 49 -0.76 6.28 9.78
N ASP A 50 -1.10 7.46 9.27
CA ASP A 50 -1.47 7.64 7.87
C ASP A 50 -0.30 7.36 6.92
N PHE A 51 0.93 7.62 7.36
CA PHE A 51 2.14 7.32 6.60
C PHE A 51 2.37 5.80 6.51
N LEU A 52 2.18 5.09 7.63
CA LEU A 52 2.29 3.62 7.67
C LEU A 52 1.21 2.94 6.82
N LEU A 53 -0.02 3.48 6.89
CA LEU A 53 -1.14 2.99 6.10
C LEU A 53 -0.93 3.29 4.61
N TYR A 54 -0.50 4.50 4.26
CA TYR A 54 -0.17 4.88 2.89
C TYR A 54 0.90 3.95 2.29
N GLU A 55 2.02 3.76 2.98
CA GLU A 55 3.11 2.88 2.51
C GLU A 55 2.60 1.46 2.24
N SER A 56 1.82 0.91 3.17
CA SER A 56 1.24 -0.41 3.04
C SER A 56 0.30 -0.56 1.85
N LEU A 57 -0.59 0.42 1.69
CA LEU A 57 -1.55 0.42 0.60
C LEU A 57 -0.86 0.65 -0.75
N ASP A 58 0.14 1.52 -0.83
CA ASP A 58 0.91 1.76 -2.06
C ASP A 58 1.68 0.52 -2.50
N TRP A 59 2.34 -0.20 -1.58
CA TRP A 59 3.01 -1.45 -1.90
C TRP A 59 2.03 -2.52 -2.41
N ASN A 60 0.88 -2.68 -1.75
CA ASN A 60 -0.13 -3.65 -2.18
C ASN A 60 -0.81 -3.24 -3.48
N ARG A 61 -0.96 -1.93 -3.75
CA ARG A 61 -1.45 -1.38 -5.04
C ARG A 61 -0.50 -1.74 -6.17
N HIS A 62 0.81 -1.67 -5.93
CA HIS A 62 1.81 -2.14 -6.89
C HIS A 62 1.79 -3.65 -7.10
N PHE A 63 1.56 -4.42 -6.04
CA PHE A 63 1.51 -5.88 -6.12
C PHE A 63 0.26 -6.40 -6.85
N LYS A 64 -0.93 -5.85 -6.58
CA LYS A 64 -2.20 -6.25 -7.20
C LYS A 64 -3.10 -5.04 -7.49
N PRO A 65 -2.86 -4.30 -8.59
CA PRO A 65 -3.58 -3.05 -8.87
C PRO A 65 -5.09 -3.24 -9.04
N ASP A 66 -5.53 -4.32 -9.68
CA ASP A 66 -6.95 -4.58 -9.94
C ASP A 66 -7.79 -4.64 -8.66
N ALA A 67 -7.19 -5.12 -7.55
CA ALA A 67 -7.87 -5.21 -6.27
C ALA A 67 -8.25 -3.83 -5.72
N PHE A 68 -7.55 -2.76 -6.12
CA PHE A 68 -7.81 -1.40 -5.65
C PHE A 68 -8.83 -0.65 -6.51
N LEU A 69 -8.99 -1.03 -7.78
CA LEU A 69 -9.92 -0.35 -8.71
C LEU A 69 -11.37 -0.41 -8.25
N VAL A 70 -11.73 -1.43 -7.46
CA VAL A 70 -13.07 -1.61 -6.90
C VAL A 70 -13.27 -0.93 -5.53
N HIS A 71 -12.26 -0.20 -5.02
CA HIS A 71 -12.32 0.51 -3.74
C HIS A 71 -12.01 2.01 -3.89
N PRO A 72 -12.94 2.82 -4.46
CA PRO A 72 -12.74 4.26 -4.63
C PRO A 72 -12.32 5.02 -3.35
N PRO A 73 -12.88 4.73 -2.15
CA PRO A 73 -12.45 5.42 -0.92
C PRO A 73 -10.95 5.27 -0.61
N ILE A 74 -10.37 4.11 -0.93
CA ILE A 74 -8.94 3.86 -0.74
C ILE A 74 -8.11 4.66 -1.76
N LEU A 75 -8.56 4.70 -3.01
CA LEU A 75 -7.88 5.49 -4.05
C LEU A 75 -7.90 6.98 -3.73
N ASP A 76 -9.03 7.50 -3.24
CA ASP A 76 -9.16 8.89 -2.81
C ASP A 76 -8.28 9.19 -1.60
N TYR A 77 -8.18 8.27 -0.65
CA TYR A 77 -7.25 8.38 0.49
C TYR A 77 -5.79 8.45 0.02
N LEU A 78 -5.36 7.54 -0.86
CA LEU A 78 -4.00 7.53 -1.41
C LEU A 78 -3.70 8.83 -2.15
N LYS A 79 -4.61 9.27 -3.03
CA LYS A 79 -4.47 10.52 -3.79
C LYS A 79 -4.36 11.73 -2.85
N ARG A 80 -5.22 11.81 -1.83
CA ARG A 80 -5.19 12.89 -0.83
C ARG A 80 -3.86 12.95 -0.09
N PHE A 81 -3.27 11.80 0.23
CA PHE A 81 -1.94 11.72 0.85
C PHE A 81 -0.84 12.20 -0.11
N GLU A 82 -0.85 11.72 -1.36
CA GLU A 82 0.09 12.11 -2.42
C GLU A 82 0.02 13.62 -2.76
N GLU A 83 -1.14 14.25 -2.57
CA GLU A 83 -1.37 15.69 -2.81
C GLU A 83 -0.93 16.61 -1.65
N LEU A 84 -0.52 16.08 -0.50
CA LEU A 84 -0.01 16.89 0.61
C LEU A 84 1.22 17.68 0.13
N PRO A 85 1.31 19.02 0.36
CA PRO A 85 2.34 19.86 -0.24
C PRO A 85 3.78 19.33 -0.07
N ASN A 86 4.15 18.97 1.15
CA ASN A 86 5.50 18.47 1.47
C ASN A 86 5.76 17.07 0.89
N ILE A 87 4.72 16.23 0.78
CA ILE A 87 4.83 14.88 0.20
C ILE A 87 4.98 14.99 -1.31
N LYS A 88 4.16 15.83 -1.95
CA LYS A 88 4.23 16.11 -3.38
C LYS A 88 5.58 16.68 -3.78
N GLU A 89 6.11 17.63 -3.01
CA GLU A 89 7.46 18.17 -3.20
C GLU A 89 8.53 17.08 -3.02
N TYR A 90 8.41 16.25 -1.97
CA TYR A 90 9.34 15.15 -1.75
C TYR A 90 9.34 14.14 -2.91
N PHE A 91 8.17 13.71 -3.40
CA PHE A 91 8.03 12.79 -4.53
C PHE A 91 8.56 13.35 -5.85
N ALA A 92 8.56 14.68 -6.02
CA ALA A 92 9.17 15.34 -7.18
C ALA A 92 10.69 15.52 -7.04
N SER A 93 11.25 15.37 -5.84
CA SER A 93 12.67 15.58 -5.58
C SER A 93 13.53 14.38 -5.98
N SER A 94 14.81 14.62 -6.26
CA SER A 94 15.81 13.56 -6.52
C SER A 94 16.11 12.67 -5.31
N LYS A 95 15.61 13.02 -4.12
CA LYS A 95 15.78 12.24 -2.89
C LYS A 95 14.74 11.12 -2.78
N TYR A 96 13.64 11.21 -3.51
CA TYR A 96 12.63 10.18 -3.49
C TYR A 96 13.06 8.99 -4.35
N SER A 97 12.97 7.80 -3.76
CA SER A 97 13.08 6.56 -4.51
C SER A 97 11.88 5.68 -4.20
N LYS A 98 11.20 5.25 -5.26
CA LYS A 98 10.08 4.30 -5.15
C LYS A 98 10.53 2.83 -5.13
N TRP A 99 11.71 2.56 -5.69
CA TRP A 99 12.28 1.22 -5.82
C TRP A 99 13.76 1.22 -5.44
N PRO A 100 14.31 0.12 -4.91
CA PRO A 100 13.61 -1.12 -4.55
C PRO A 100 12.69 -0.95 -3.32
N ILE A 101 11.56 -1.67 -3.29
CA ILE A 101 10.67 -1.73 -2.12
C ILE A 101 11.26 -2.68 -1.07
N LEU A 102 11.76 -3.84 -1.51
CA LEU A 102 12.34 -4.88 -0.66
C LEU A 102 13.77 -5.23 -1.12
N ALA A 103 14.52 -5.87 -0.23
CA ALA A 103 15.91 -6.23 -0.47
C ALA A 103 16.06 -7.29 -1.60
N PRO A 104 17.27 -7.48 -2.17
CA PRO A 104 17.51 -8.35 -3.32
C PRO A 104 17.05 -9.81 -3.20
N ASN A 105 16.98 -10.34 -1.98
CA ASN A 105 16.70 -11.76 -1.73
C ASN A 105 15.20 -12.06 -1.57
N PHE A 106 14.33 -11.07 -1.75
CA PHE A 106 12.88 -11.26 -1.69
C PHE A 106 12.34 -11.65 -3.06
N HIS A 107 11.32 -12.53 -3.06
CA HIS A 107 10.64 -13.00 -4.27
C HIS A 107 9.88 -11.91 -5.02
N TRP A 108 9.59 -10.78 -4.37
CA TRP A 108 8.93 -9.62 -4.95
C TRP A 108 9.52 -8.34 -4.34
N GLY A 109 9.45 -7.21 -5.04
CA GLY A 109 9.78 -5.90 -4.47
C GLY A 109 11.21 -5.41 -4.70
N PHE A 110 12.14 -6.24 -5.18
CA PHE A 110 13.51 -5.79 -5.49
C PHE A 110 13.62 -5.08 -6.85
N LYS A 111 13.00 -5.64 -7.88
CA LYS A 111 12.96 -5.06 -9.22
C LYS A 111 11.52 -4.75 -9.57
N LYS A 112 11.33 -3.67 -10.33
CA LYS A 112 10.05 -3.36 -10.96
C LYS A 112 9.84 -4.37 -12.09
N GLU A 113 8.82 -5.21 -11.96
CA GLU A 113 8.35 -6.13 -13.02
C GLU A 113 7.64 -5.37 -14.14
#